data_AF-A0ABD6DZL9-F1
#
_entry.id   AF-A0ABD6DZL9-F1
#
_cell.length_a   1.000
_cell.length_b   1.000
_cell.length_c   1.000
_cell.angle_alpha   90.00
_cell.angle_beta   90.00
_cell.angle_gamma   90.00
#
_symmetry.space_group_name_H-M   'P 1'
#
loop_
_entity.id
_entity.type
_entity.pdbx_description
1 polymer ?
#
loop_
_entity_poly.entity_id
_entity_poly.type
_entity_poly.pdbx_seq_one_letter_code
_entity_poly.pdbx_strand_id
1 'polypeptide(L)' 'METRLRMYLAGGVAALAAFLFVSLAFSGQFNFVHGGVFIVFFVVVMVAFANFIEWAESLESS' A
#
# COMPACT_ATOMS: atom_id res chain seq x y z
N MET A 1 14.84 -9.80 5.58
CA MET A 1 13.45 -10.25 5.45
C MET A 1 12.52 -9.56 6.46
N GLU A 2 12.73 -9.71 7.78
CA GLU A 2 11.80 -9.21 8.81
C GLU A 2 11.63 -7.67 8.86
N THR A 3 12.71 -6.90 8.70
CA THR A 3 12.64 -5.42 8.69
C THR A 3 11.91 -4.87 7.47
N ARG A 4 12.12 -5.45 6.29
CA ARG A 4 11.46 -5.05 5.03
C ARG A 4 9.97 -5.39 5.06
N LEU A 5 9.61 -6.56 5.59
CA LEU A 5 8.21 -6.94 5.83
C LEU A 5 7.52 -5.99 6.82
N ARG A 6 8.19 -5.62 7.92
CA ARG A 6 7.68 -4.62 8.88
C ARG A 6 7.46 -3.25 8.22
N MET A 7 8.37 -2.80 7.35
CA MET A 7 8.19 -1.54 6.62
C MET A 7 7.00 -1.59 5.66
N TYR A 8 6.81 -2.69 4.93
CA TYR A 8 5.63 -2.84 4.06
C TYR A 8 4.31 -2.88 4.85
N LEU A 9 4.28 -3.58 5.99
CA LEU A 9 3.10 -3.60 6.87
C LEU A 9 2.81 -2.21 7.45
N ALA A 10 3.83 -1.51 7.95
CA ALA A 10 3.67 -0.14 8.47
C ALA A 10 3.18 0.83 7.39
N GLY A 11 3.74 0.74 6.18
CA GLY A 11 3.28 1.51 5.02
C GLY A 11 1.83 1.18 4.63
N GLY A 12 1.44 -0.09 4.68
CA GLY A 12 0.07 -0.53 4.47
C GLY A 12 -0.92 0.06 5.47
N VAL A 13 -0.58 0.01 6.76
CA VAL A 13 -1.41 0.59 7.82
C VAL A 13 -1.54 2.11 7.67
N ALA A 14 -0.44 2.79 7.35
CA ALA A 14 -0.44 4.24 7.11
C ALA A 14 -1.31 4.63 5.90
N ALA A 15 -1.21 3.91 4.79
CA ALA A 15 -1.99 4.16 3.59
C ALA A 15 -3.50 3.93 3.83
N LEU A 16 -3.85 2.86 4.54
CA LEU A 16 -5.23 2.59 4.96
C LEU A 16 -5.78 3.70 5.84
N ALA A 17 -5.03 4.13 6.87
CA ALA A 17 -5.44 5.21 7.76
C ALA A 17 -5.65 6.52 7.00
N ALA A 18 -4.76 6.86 6.07
CA ALA A 18 -4.87 8.05 5.23
C ALA A 18 -6.12 8.00 4.34
N PHE A 19 -6.41 6.87 3.70
CA PHE A 19 -7.61 6.71 2.87
C PHE A 19 -8.91 6.86 3.67
N LEU A 20 -8.98 6.25 4.85
CA LEU A 20 -10.13 6.39 5.75
C LEU A 20 -10.32 7.84 6.18
N PHE A 21 -9.25 8.50 6.60
CA PHE A 21 -9.28 9.89 7.03
C PHE A 21 -9.72 10.84 5.91
N VAL A 22 -9.11 10.74 4.71
CA VAL A 22 -9.46 11.58 3.55
C VAL A 22 -10.91 11.34 3.13
N SER A 23 -11.35 10.07 3.05
CA SER A 23 -12.74 9.77 2.71
C SER A 23 -13.71 10.42 3.70
N LEU A 24 -13.46 10.29 5.01
CA LEU A 24 -14.33 10.86 6.04
C LEU A 24 -14.28 12.39 6.05
N ALA A 25 -13.09 12.99 5.91
CA ALA A 25 -12.88 14.43 5.98
C ALA A 25 -13.52 15.18 4.81
N PHE A 26 -13.46 14.63 3.59
CA PHE A 26 -13.92 15.33 2.40
C PHE A 26 -15.34 14.94 1.96
N SER A 27 -15.80 13.73 2.26
CA SER A 27 -17.14 13.28 1.85
C SER A 27 -18.13 13.11 3.01
N GLY A 28 -17.66 13.12 4.27
CA GLY A 28 -18.49 12.89 5.45
C GLY A 28 -19.12 11.50 5.52
N GLN A 29 -18.84 10.62 4.55
CA GLN A 29 -19.43 9.29 4.43
C GLN A 29 -18.34 8.29 4.00
N PHE A 30 -18.34 7.12 4.62
CA PHE A 30 -17.47 6.03 4.18
C PHE A 30 -18.22 5.12 3.21
N ASN A 31 -17.79 5.10 1.95
CA ASN A 31 -18.33 4.18 0.95
C ASN A 31 -17.48 2.89 0.91
N PHE A 32 -18.08 1.77 1.31
CA PHE A 32 -17.42 0.47 1.35
C PHE A 32 -16.95 -0.04 -0.02
N VAL A 33 -17.63 0.31 -1.12
CA VAL A 33 -17.21 -0.06 -2.47
C VAL A 33 -15.94 0.67 -2.85
N HIS A 34 -15.86 1.98 -2.60
CA HIS A 34 -14.64 2.75 -2.83
C HIS A 34 -13.47 2.26 -1.95
N GLY A 35 -13.75 1.92 -0.70
CA GLY A 35 -12.76 1.30 0.19
C GLY A 35 -12.26 -0.05 -0.31
N GLY A 36 -13.16 -0.91 -0.80
CA GLY A 36 -12.80 -2.19 -1.40
C GLY A 36 -11.91 -2.03 -2.63
N VAL A 37 -12.29 -1.13 -3.56
CA VAL A 37 -11.47 -0.82 -4.75
C VAL A 37 -10.09 -0.28 -4.34
N PHE A 38 -10.03 0.61 -3.34
CA PHE A 38 -8.76 1.10 -2.81
C PHE A 38 -7.88 -0.04 -2.27
N ILE A 39 -8.44 -0.93 -1.44
CA ILE A 39 -7.67 -2.06 -0.87
C ILE A 39 -7.10 -2.94 -1.99
N VAL A 40 -7.92 -3.32 -2.98
CA VAL A 40 -7.48 -4.16 -4.09
C VAL A 40 -6.38 -3.46 -4.89
N PHE A 41 -6.58 -2.19 -5.26
CA PHE A 41 -5.60 -1.42 -6.00
C PHE A 41 -4.30 -1.25 -5.21
N PHE A 42 -4.39 -0.94 -3.92
CA PHE A 42 -3.24 -0.79 -3.04
C PHE A 42 -2.41 -2.07 -2.94
N VAL A 43 -3.05 -3.23 -2.76
CA VAL A 43 -2.35 -4.53 -2.74
C VAL A 43 -1.63 -4.79 -4.06
N VAL A 44 -2.28 -4.55 -5.20
CA VAL A 44 -1.66 -4.73 -6.52
C VAL A 44 -0.41 -3.85 -6.67
N VAL A 45 -0.51 -2.56 -6.30
CA VAL A 45 0.63 -1.63 -6.35
C VAL A 45 1.76 -2.08 -5.42
N MET A 46 1.44 -2.53 -4.20
CA MET A 46 2.45 -3.01 -3.25
C MET A 46 3.19 -4.25 -3.77
N VAL A 47 2.49 -5.19 -4.40
CA VAL A 47 3.14 -6.37 -5.03
C VAL A 47 4.03 -5.94 -6.18
N ALA A 48 3.55 -5.06 -7.07
CA ALA A 48 4.35 -4.55 -8.17
C ALA A 48 5.61 -3.83 -7.67
N PHE A 49 5.49 -3.02 -6.62
CA PHE A 49 6.60 -2.31 -6.00
C PHE A 49 7.60 -3.28 -5.34
N ALA A 50 7.13 -4.32 -4.65
CA ALA A 50 8.00 -5.33 -4.06
C ALA A 50 8.84 -6.04 -5.13
N ASN A 51 8.20 -6.47 -6.23
CA ASN A 51 8.87 -7.08 -7.37
C ASN A 51 9.87 -6.13 -8.04
N PHE A 52 9.52 -4.84 -8.16
CA PHE A 52 10.41 -3.82 -8.71
C PHE A 52 11.67 -3.64 -7.87
N ILE A 53 11.54 -3.58 -6.53
CA ILE A 53 12.70 -3.46 -5.64
C ILE A 53 13.59 -4.70 -5.73
N GLU A 54 13.00 -5.90 -5.74
CA GLU A 54 13.77 -7.14 -5.90
C GLU A 54 14.54 -7.17 -7.24
N TRP A 55 13.89 -6.74 -8.33
CA TRP A 55 14.55 -6.59 -9.62
C TRP A 55 15.68 -5.55 -9.57
N ALA A 56 15.46 -4.38 -8.95
CA ALA A 56 16.49 -3.35 -8.83
C ALA A 56 17.71 -3.81 -8.02
N GLU A 57 17.48 -4.50 -6.89
CA GLU A 57 18.55 -5.10 -6.07
C GLU A 57 19.36 -6.14 -6.88
N SER A 58 18.72 -6.90 -7.78
CA SER A 58 19.42 -7.87 -8.63
C SER A 58 20.40 -7.22 -9.61
N LEU A 59 20.08 -6.02 -10.12
CA LEU A 59 20.92 -5.29 -11.06
C LEU A 59 22.17 -4.68 -10.40
N GLU A 60 22.07 -4.24 -9.14
CA GLU A 60 23.23 -3.73 -8.38
C GLU A 60 24.20 -4.84 -7.95
N SER A 61 23.75 -6.11 -7.93
CA SER A 61 24.56 -7.27 -7.56
C SER A 61 25.35 -7.89 -8.73
N SER A 62 25.20 -7.36 -9.95
CA SER A 62 25.85 -7.81 -11.20
C SER A 62 27.01 -6.91 -11.60
#